data_AF-A0A661CF98-F1
#
_entry.id   AF-A0A661CF98-F1
#
_cell.length_a   1.000
_cell.length_b   1.000
_cell.length_c   1.000
_cell.angle_alpha   90.00
_cell.angle_beta   90.00
_cell.angle_gamma   90.00
#
_symmetry.space_group_name_H-M   'P 1'
#
loop_
_entity.id
_entity.type
_entity.pdbx_description
1 polymer ?
#
loop_
_entity_poly.entity_id
_entity_poly.type
_entity_poly.pdbx_seq_one_letter_code
_entity_poly.pdbx_strand_id
1 'polypeptide(L)' 'MGQVIEWPEVVTEGWDIEECRAMLRDALQEMVLAYHQQNQEIPLGNSLIEQVPVKIENVCQAA' A
#
# COMPACT_ATOMS: atom_id res chain seq x y z
N MET A 1 9.82 2.60 0.86
CA MET A 1 8.91 1.45 0.75
C MET A 1 7.47 1.95 0.64
N GLY A 2 6.68 1.35 -0.24
CA GLY A 2 5.27 1.66 -0.44
C GLY A 2 4.49 0.38 -0.76
N GLN A 3 3.19 0.42 -0.52
CA GLN A 3 2.30 -0.73 -0.63
C GLN A 3 0.94 -0.28 -1.18
N VAL A 4 0.29 -1.12 -1.98
CA VAL A 4 -1.09 -0.90 -2.42
C VAL A 4 -2.04 -1.46 -1.36
N ILE A 5 -2.95 -0.62 -0.84
CA ILE A 5 -3.87 -1.06 0.24
C ILE A 5 -4.82 -2.16 -0.25
N GLU A 6 -5.34 -2.03 -1.47
CA GLU A 6 -6.24 -3.02 -2.09
C GLU A 6 -5.54 -4.32 -2.48
N TRP A 7 -4.20 -4.30 -2.57
CA TRP A 7 -3.38 -5.46 -2.90
C TRP A 7 -2.14 -5.48 -2.00
N PRO A 8 -2.26 -6.01 -0.77
CA PRO A 8 -1.16 -6.08 0.19
C PRO A 8 0.07 -6.83 -0.33
N GLU A 9 -0.11 -7.69 -1.33
CA GLU A 9 0.94 -8.44 -2.01
C GLU A 9 1.85 -7.55 -2.88
N VAL A 10 1.36 -6.37 -3.30
CA VAL A 10 2.11 -5.41 -4.13
C VAL A 10 2.82 -4.41 -3.23
N VAL A 11 4.08 -4.74 -2.90
CA VAL A 11 4.99 -3.92 -2.11
C VAL A 11 6.23 -3.61 -2.93
N THR A 12 6.67 -2.35 -2.94
CA THR A 12 7.94 -1.97 -3.56
C THR A 12 8.78 -1.12 -2.62
N GLU A 13 10.09 -1.13 -2.85
CA GLU A 13 11.05 -0.26 -2.19
C GLU A 13 11.88 0.43 -3.26
N GLY A 14 12.02 1.75 -3.12
CA GLY A 14 12.83 2.61 -3.98
C GLY A 14 13.59 3.60 -3.11
N TRP A 15 14.57 4.26 -3.73
CA TRP A 15 15.44 5.26 -3.11
C TRP A 15 14.66 6.50 -2.66
N ASP A 16 13.68 6.92 -3.45
CA ASP A 16 12.78 8.03 -3.14
C ASP A 16 11.30 7.66 -3.38
N ILE A 17 10.41 8.62 -3.08
CA ILE A 17 8.95 8.43 -3.17
C ILE A 17 8.51 8.27 -4.62
N GLU A 18 9.16 8.97 -5.55
CA GLU A 18 8.87 8.98 -6.97
C GLU A 18 9.22 7.64 -7.62
N GLU A 19 10.40 7.11 -7.33
CA GLU A 19 10.84 5.78 -7.77
C GLU A 19 9.95 4.70 -7.17
N CYS A 20 9.68 4.76 -5.86
CA CYS A 20 8.80 3.80 -5.21
C CYS A 20 7.38 3.82 -5.83
N ARG A 21 6.86 5.02 -6.18
CA ARG A 21 5.58 5.18 -6.87
C ARG A 21 5.59 4.63 -8.29
N ALA A 22 6.68 4.82 -9.03
CA ALA A 22 6.82 4.27 -10.39
C ALA A 22 6.82 2.73 -10.33
N MET A 23 7.65 2.16 -9.46
CA MET A 23 7.72 0.71 -9.25
C MET A 23 6.37 0.12 -8.79
N LEU A 24 5.65 0.81 -7.89
CA LEU A 24 4.31 0.37 -7.45
C LEU A 24 3.33 0.28 -8.62
N ARG A 25 3.36 1.25 -9.55
CA ARG A 25 2.47 1.25 -10.72
C ARG A 25 2.80 0.12 -11.68
N ASP A 26 4.08 -0.12 -11.91
CA ASP A 26 4.53 -1.19 -12.80
C ASP A 26 4.14 -2.57 -12.23
N ALA A 27 4.45 -2.82 -10.96
CA ALA A 27 4.08 -4.07 -10.28
C ALA A 27 2.54 -4.28 -10.24
N LEU A 28 1.78 -3.20 -10.03
CA LEU A 28 0.32 -3.24 -10.06
C LEU A 28 -0.21 -3.62 -11.46
N GLN A 29 0.35 -3.05 -12.52
CA GLN A 29 -0.04 -3.37 -13.90
C GLN A 29 0.22 -4.84 -14.25
N GLU A 30 1.36 -5.38 -13.84
CA GLU A 30 1.68 -6.80 -14.04
C GLU A 30 0.69 -7.72 -13.31
N MET A 31 0.32 -7.38 -12.08
CA MET A 31 -0.69 -8.12 -11.31
C MET A 31 -2.07 -8.08 -11.96
N VAL A 32 -2.51 -6.90 -12.43
CA VAL A 32 -3.77 -6.76 -13.19
C VAL A 32 -3.77 -7.63 -14.44
N LEU A 33 -2.66 -7.64 -15.19
CA LEU A 33 -2.52 -8.48 -16.38
C LEU A 33 -2.59 -9.97 -16.04
N ALA A 34 -1.92 -10.40 -14.97
CA ALA A 34 -1.96 -11.78 -14.51
C ALA A 34 -3.38 -12.21 -14.09
N TYR A 35 -4.13 -11.33 -13.43
CA TYR A 35 -5.53 -11.59 -13.05
C TYR A 35 -6.43 -11.72 -14.28
N HIS A 36 -6.27 -10.83 -15.26
CA HIS A 36 -6.99 -10.92 -16.53
C HIS A 36 -6.70 -12.22 -17.28
N GLN A 37 -5.44 -12.66 -17.33
CA GLN A 37 -5.06 -13.93 -17.96
C GLN A 37 -5.62 -15.15 -17.25
N GLN A 38 -5.73 -15.09 -15.92
CA GLN A 38 -6.32 -16.15 -15.09
C GLN A 38 -7.85 -16.08 -15.00
N ASN A 39 -8.47 -15.12 -15.71
CA ASN A 39 -9.90 -14.81 -15.64
C ASN A 39 -10.40 -14.56 -14.20
N GLN A 40 -9.51 -14.07 -13.32
CA GLN A 40 -9.82 -13.77 -11.92
C GLN A 40 -10.43 -12.38 -11.78
N GLU A 41 -11.29 -12.21 -10.78
CA GLU A 41 -11.85 -10.90 -10.45
C GLU A 41 -10.80 -10.03 -9.76
N ILE A 42 -10.65 -8.79 -10.25
CA ILE A 42 -9.78 -7.79 -9.64
C ILE A 42 -10.47 -7.27 -8.37
N PRO A 43 -9.80 -7.25 -7.20
CA PRO A 43 -10.37 -6.65 -6.01
C PRO A 43 -10.69 -5.17 -6.27
N LEU A 44 -11.98 -4.85 -6.26
CA LEU A 44 -12.48 -3.49 -6.45
C LEU A 44 -12.32 -2.72 -5.14
N GLY A 45 -11.70 -1.54 -5.26
CA GLY A 45 -11.23 -0.80 -4.10
C GLY A 45 -12.36 -0.31 -3.20
N ASN A 46 -12.42 -0.88 -1.99
CA ASN A 46 -13.39 -0.53 -0.95
C ASN A 46 -12.70 -0.05 0.33
N SER A 47 -11.43 0.35 0.28
CA SER A 47 -10.70 0.79 1.47
C SER A 47 -11.29 2.06 2.05
N LEU A 48 -12.18 1.88 3.02
CA LEU A 48 -12.54 2.91 3.98
C LEU A 48 -11.32 3.13 4.89
N ILE A 49 -10.58 4.20 4.64
CA ILE A 49 -9.41 4.55 5.44
C ILE A 49 -9.87 5.41 6.61
N GLU A 50 -9.86 4.84 7.81
CA GLU A 50 -10.09 5.58 9.06
C GLU A 50 -8.75 5.80 9.79
N GLN A 51 -8.41 7.06 10.07
CA GLN A 51 -7.24 7.40 10.89
C GLN A 51 -7.60 7.25 12.37
N VAL A 52 -7.05 6.23 13.04
CA VAL A 52 -7.15 6.11 14.50
C VAL A 52 -5.90 6.72 15.13
N PRO A 53 -6.01 7.84 15.86
CA PRO A 53 -4.86 8.44 16.52
C PRO A 53 -4.32 7.51 17.61
N VAL A 54 -3.01 7.25 17.59
CA VAL A 54 -2.34 6.50 18.67
C VAL A 54 -2.26 7.41 19.90
N LYS A 55 -2.96 7.05 20.98
CA LYS A 55 -2.73 7.67 22.29
C LYS A 55 -1.40 7.17 22.83
N ILE A 56 -0.39 8.03 22.83
CA ILE A 56 0.86 7.78 23.54
C ILE A 56 0.58 8.07 25.01
N GLU A 57 0.47 7.03 25.84
CA GLU A 57 0.36 7.19 27.29
C GLU A 57 1.67 7.77 27.83
N ASN A 58 1.64 9.07 28.18
CA ASN A 58 2.64 9.82 28.93
C ASN A 58 4.11 9.57 28.55
N VAL A 59 4.61 10.36 27.60
CA VAL A 59 6.06 10.63 27.56
C VAL A 59 6.41 11.34 28.86
N CYS A 60 7.36 10.76 29.59
CA CYS A 60 7.81 11.06 30.95
C CYS A 60 7.55 12.49 31.46
N GLN A 61 7.07 12.57 32.72
CA GLN A 61 6.99 13.80 33.51
C GLN A 61 8.25 14.67 33.31
N ALA A 62 8.07 15.89 32.84
CA ALA A 62 9.10 16.91 32.89
C ALA A 62 9.37 17.22 34.37
N ALA A 63 10.63 17.06 34.79
CA ALA A 63 11.15 17.44 36.11
C ALA A 63 11.33 18.96 36.21
#